data_AF-A0A916JGE6-F1
#
_entry.id   AF-A0A916JGE6-F1
#
_cell.length_a   1.000
_cell.length_b   1.000
_cell.length_c   1.000
_cell.angle_alpha   90.00
_cell.angle_beta   90.00
_cell.angle_gamma   90.00
#
_symmetry.space_group_name_H-M   'P 1'
#
loop_
_entity.id
_entity.type
_entity.pdbx_description
1 polymer ?
#
loop_
_entity_poly.entity_id
_entity_poly.type
_entity_poly.pdbx_seq_one_letter_code
_entity_poly.pdbx_strand_id
1 'polypeptide(L)'
;MSQYMVEIMLPAVMSEEFTARIPAQRKKINEMMEQGRLMSYALSDDYSKLWCVVRAESEFEVMTLISEFPLIDFMDPKISKLMFNNVVALRLPMFSLN
;
A
#
# COMPACT_ATOMS: atom_id res chain seq x y z
N MET A 1 -6.04 -13.56 8.97
CA MET A 1 -5.82 -12.33 8.20
C MET A 1 -6.64 -12.25 6.93
N SER A 2 -7.51 -11.25 6.87
CA SER A 2 -8.22 -10.83 5.65
C SER A 2 -7.33 -9.92 4.80
N GLN A 3 -7.79 -9.57 3.59
CA GLN A 3 -7.17 -8.55 2.76
C GLN A 3 -8.13 -7.37 2.58
N TYR A 4 -7.56 -6.18 2.45
CA TYR A 4 -8.29 -4.93 2.28
C TYR A 4 -7.66 -4.16 1.12
N MET A 5 -8.49 -3.63 0.22
CA MET A 5 -8.07 -2.60 -0.72
C MET A 5 -8.20 -1.26 -0.03
N VAL A 6 -7.17 -0.44 -0.14
CA VAL A 6 -7.21 0.98 0.24
C VAL A 6 -7.02 1.80 -1.02
N GLU A 7 -8.04 2.56 -1.36
CA GLU A 7 -7.94 3.62 -2.37
C GLU A 7 -7.65 4.93 -1.65
N ILE A 8 -6.65 5.67 -2.10
CA ILE A 8 -6.21 6.90 -1.43
C ILE A 8 -6.20 8.02 -2.46
N MET A 9 -6.98 9.07 -2.21
CA MET A 9 -6.88 10.30 -3.00
C MET A 9 -5.72 11.15 -2.49
N LEU A 10 -4.97 11.72 -3.44
CA LEU A 10 -3.88 12.66 -3.19
C LEU A 10 -4.34 14.10 -3.50
N PRO A 11 -3.69 15.13 -2.95
CA PRO A 11 -4.10 16.50 -3.16
C PRO A 11 -3.81 16.94 -4.59
N ALA A 12 -4.64 17.83 -5.15
CA ALA A 12 -4.42 18.37 -6.50
C ALA A 12 -3.11 19.19 -6.63
N VAL A 13 -2.60 19.71 -5.51
CA VAL A 13 -1.35 20.48 -5.44
C VAL A 13 -0.41 19.79 -4.47
N MET A 14 0.74 19.36 -4.96
CA MET A 14 1.81 18.77 -4.15
C MET A 14 2.68 19.89 -3.58
N SER A 15 2.50 20.17 -2.29
CA SER A 15 3.31 21.19 -1.60
C SER A 15 4.79 20.77 -1.50
N GLU A 16 5.64 21.72 -1.12
CA GLU A 16 7.04 21.43 -0.82
C GLU A 16 7.16 20.41 0.33
N GLU A 17 6.32 20.53 1.36
CA GLU A 17 6.26 19.58 2.47
C GLU A 17 5.89 18.17 2.01
N PHE A 18 4.88 18.05 1.14
CA PHE A 18 4.52 16.77 0.54
C PHE A 18 5.72 16.17 -0.20
N THR A 19 6.34 16.97 -1.07
CA THR A 19 7.46 16.53 -1.91
C THR A 19 8.66 16.08 -1.08
N ALA A 20 8.97 16.81 0.00
CA ALA A 20 10.05 16.50 0.93
C ALA A 20 9.83 15.15 1.67
N ARG A 21 8.57 14.73 1.87
CA ARG A 21 8.23 13.48 2.56
C ARG A 21 8.17 12.24 1.64
N ILE A 22 8.21 12.40 0.31
CA ILE A 22 8.17 11.28 -0.66
C ILE A 22 9.27 10.23 -0.41
N PRO A 23 10.55 10.59 -0.16
CA PRO A 23 11.59 9.59 0.10
C PRO A 23 11.30 8.73 1.34
N ALA A 24 10.79 9.35 2.41
CA ALA A 24 10.39 8.64 3.61
C ALA A 24 9.17 7.72 3.34
N GLN A 25 8.19 8.19 2.55
CA GLN A 25 7.06 7.36 2.12
C GLN A 25 7.55 6.10 1.42
N ARG A 26 8.44 6.22 0.42
CA ARG A 26 8.96 5.07 -0.33
C ARG A 26 9.67 4.07 0.58
N LYS A 27 10.49 4.57 1.51
CA LYS A 27 11.17 3.72 2.50
C LYS A 27 10.15 2.93 3.34
N LYS A 28 9.14 3.61 3.87
CA LYS A 28 8.10 2.99 4.71
C LYS A 28 7.30 1.93 3.95
N ILE A 29 6.92 2.22 2.70
CA ILE A 29 6.21 1.28 1.84
C ILE A 29 7.04 0.03 1.59
N ASN A 30 8.33 0.18 1.25
CA ASN A 30 9.23 -0.96 1.05
C ASN A 30 9.34 -1.83 2.31
N GLU A 31 9.56 -1.22 3.48
CA GLU A 31 9.61 -1.94 4.76
C GLU A 31 8.32 -2.75 5.02
N MET A 32 7.15 -2.16 4.75
CA MET A 32 5.85 -2.83 4.93
C MET A 32 5.59 -3.95 3.91
N MET A 33 6.12 -3.81 2.70
CA MET A 33 6.08 -4.86 1.68
C MET A 33 6.99 -6.03 2.04
N GLU A 34 8.21 -5.76 2.53
CA GLU A 34 9.14 -6.78 3.02
C GLU A 34 8.57 -7.56 4.21
N GLN A 35 7.86 -6.88 5.11
CA GLN A 35 7.13 -7.51 6.22
C GLN A 35 5.86 -8.26 5.79
N GLY A 36 5.42 -8.10 4.53
CA GLY A 36 4.19 -8.67 4.00
C GLY A 36 2.90 -8.04 4.53
N ARG A 37 2.97 -6.93 5.28
CA ARG A 37 1.78 -6.19 5.74
C ARG A 37 1.10 -5.48 4.57
N LEU A 38 1.88 -5.04 3.58
CA LEU A 38 1.42 -4.47 2.33
C LEU A 38 1.73 -5.40 1.17
N MET A 39 0.71 -5.80 0.40
CA MET A 39 0.84 -6.76 -0.69
C MET A 39 1.11 -6.10 -2.05
N SER A 40 0.58 -4.90 -2.25
CA SER A 40 0.76 -4.13 -3.48
C SER A 40 0.69 -2.64 -3.17
N TYR A 41 1.37 -1.84 -3.98
CA TYR A 41 1.33 -0.38 -3.95
C TYR A 41 1.38 0.13 -5.39
N ALA A 42 0.38 0.90 -5.80
CA ALA A 42 0.29 1.44 -7.15
C ALA A 42 -0.12 2.92 -7.08
N LEU A 43 0.41 3.71 -8.01
CA LEU A 43 0.16 5.14 -8.16
C LEU A 43 -0.38 5.37 -9.56
N SER A 44 -1.40 6.21 -9.67
CA SER A 44 -1.91 6.64 -10.98
C SER A 44 -0.87 7.50 -11.69
N ASP A 45 -0.87 7.45 -13.02
CA ASP A 45 0.07 8.20 -13.88
C ASP A 45 -0.04 9.73 -13.70
N ASP A 46 -1.24 10.19 -13.35
CA ASP A 46 -1.54 11.60 -13.05
C ASP A 46 -1.29 11.99 -11.58
N TYR A 47 -0.76 11.08 -10.76
CA TYR A 47 -0.47 11.28 -9.33
C TYR A 47 -1.70 11.63 -8.47
N SER A 48 -2.93 11.46 -8.95
CA SER A 48 -4.15 11.82 -8.23
C SER A 48 -4.59 10.76 -7.22
N LYS A 49 -4.15 9.50 -7.40
CA LYS A 49 -4.67 8.36 -6.64
C LYS A 49 -3.63 7.27 -6.43
N LEU A 50 -3.68 6.66 -5.24
CA LEU A 50 -2.93 5.47 -4.89
C LEU A 50 -3.87 4.31 -4.59
N TRP A 51 -3.39 3.10 -4.84
CA TRP A 51 -4.03 1.87 -4.40
C TRP A 51 -3.03 1.00 -3.67
N CYS A 52 -3.46 0.41 -2.56
CA CYS A 52 -2.70 -0.66 -1.93
C CYS A 52 -3.60 -1.78 -1.43
N VAL A 53 -3.05 -2.99 -1.41
CA VAL A 53 -3.69 -4.13 -0.74
C VAL A 53 -2.98 -4.37 0.57
N VAL A 54 -3.71 -4.30 1.68
CA VAL A 54 -3.21 -4.45 3.04
C VAL A 54 -3.71 -5.77 3.63
N ARG A 55 -2.82 -6.48 4.33
CA ARG A 55 -3.15 -7.69 5.08
C ARG A 55 -3.38 -7.32 6.55
N ALA A 56 -4.59 -7.56 7.05
CA ALA A 56 -5.01 -7.18 8.40
C ALA A 56 -6.17 -8.06 8.90
N GLU A 57 -6.41 -8.07 10.21
CA GLU A 57 -7.55 -8.74 10.85
C GLU A 57 -8.81 -7.88 10.90
N SER A 58 -8.67 -6.55 10.83
CA SER A 58 -9.81 -5.62 10.86
C SER A 58 -9.52 -4.33 10.09
N GLU A 59 -10.57 -3.58 9.77
CA GLU A 59 -10.45 -2.23 9.19
C GLU A 59 -9.72 -1.25 10.13
N PHE A 60 -9.90 -1.41 11.45
CA PHE A 60 -9.16 -0.62 12.44
C PHE A 60 -7.65 -0.87 12.40
N GLU A 61 -7.24 -2.11 12.17
CA GLU A 61 -5.82 -2.43 11.98
C GLU A 61 -5.29 -1.85 10.68
N VAL A 62 -6.09 -1.83 9.60
CA VAL A 62 -5.72 -1.12 8.36
C VAL A 62 -5.52 0.36 8.62
N MET A 63 -6.40 1.01 9.39
CA MET A 63 -6.24 2.42 9.77
C MET A 63 -4.96 2.68 10.58
N THR A 64 -4.67 1.81 11.55
CA THR A 64 -3.41 1.86 12.32
C THR A 64 -2.19 1.69 11.43
N LEU A 65 -2.30 0.86 10.40
CA LEU A 65 -1.21 0.58 9.47
C LEU A 65 -0.91 1.75 8.54
N ILE A 66 -1.95 2.32 7.93
CA ILE A 66 -1.79 3.44 6.99
C ILE A 66 -1.46 4.74 7.72
N SER A 67 -1.79 4.87 9.02
CA SER A 67 -1.38 6.04 9.81
C SER A 67 0.13 6.14 10.02
N GLU A 68 0.86 5.04 9.80
CA GLU A 68 2.33 5.04 9.78
C GLU A 68 2.91 5.61 8.48
N PHE A 69 2.09 5.92 7.47
CA PHE A 69 2.55 6.52 6.21
C PHE A 69 3.01 7.96 6.45
N PRO A 70 4.25 8.34 6.06
CA PRO A 70 4.74 9.71 6.19
C PRO A 70 3.86 10.77 5.53
N LEU A 71 3.10 10.40 4.49
CA LEU A 71 2.19 11.28 3.77
C LEU A 71 0.72 11.20 4.22
N ILE A 72 0.39 10.49 5.29
CA ILE A 72 -1.01 10.26 5.71
C ILE A 72 -1.82 11.55 5.85
N ASP A 73 -1.21 12.64 6.34
CA ASP A 73 -1.89 13.92 6.53
C ASP A 73 -2.38 14.58 5.22
N PHE A 74 -1.88 14.10 4.08
CA PHE A 74 -2.25 14.56 2.73
C PHE A 74 -3.19 13.58 2.02
N MET A 75 -3.58 12.50 2.67
CA MET A 75 -4.26 11.37 2.05
C MET A 75 -5.71 11.27 2.51
N ASP A 76 -6.61 10.93 1.58
CA ASP A 76 -8.00 10.59 1.90
C ASP A 76 -8.25 9.10 1.58
N PRO A 77 -8.08 8.21 2.57
CA PRO A 77 -8.17 6.77 2.38
C PRO A 77 -9.62 6.26 2.45
N LYS A 78 -9.98 5.39 1.51
CA LYS A 78 -11.19 4.57 1.52
C LYS A 78 -10.83 3.11 1.59
N ILE A 79 -11.27 2.44 2.65
CA ILE A 79 -10.98 1.02 2.90
C ILE A 79 -12.13 0.14 2.42
N SER A 80 -11.81 -1.00 1.83
CA SER A 80 -12.78 -2.01 1.43
C SER A 80 -12.24 -3.41 1.70
N LYS A 81 -12.97 -4.19 2.50
CA LYS A 81 -12.63 -5.60 2.74
C LYS A 81 -12.78 -6.40 1.45
N LEU A 82 -11.77 -7.19 1.12
CA LEU A 82 -11.77 -8.04 -0.06
C LEU A 82 -12.20 -9.46 0.31
N MET A 83 -13.11 -10.03 -0.48
CA MET A 83 -13.43 -11.46 -0.40
C MET A 83 -12.27 -12.31 -0.95
N PHE A 84 -11.65 -11.84 -2.04
CA PHE A 84 -10.47 -12.44 -2.63
C PHE A 84 -9.65 -11.37 -3.38
N ASN A 85 -8.35 -11.63 -3.52
CA ASN A 85 -7.42 -10.85 -4.34
C ASN A 85 -6.56 -11.86 -5.12
N ASN A 86 -6.91 -12.08 -6.39
CA ASN A 86 -6.24 -13.07 -7.22
C ASN A 86 -5.00 -12.45 -7.87
N VAL A 87 -3.83 -12.87 -7.41
CA VAL A 87 -2.55 -12.50 -7.99
C VAL A 87 -1.95 -13.71 -8.69
N VAL A 88 -1.35 -13.50 -9.86
CA VAL A 88 -0.58 -14.55 -10.54
C VAL A 88 0.70 -14.76 -9.73
N ALA A 89 0.78 -15.86 -8.98
CA ALA A 89 2.02 -16.23 -8.31
C ALA A 89 3.06 -16.62 -9.36
N LEU A 90 4.19 -15.92 -9.38
CA LEU A 90 5.39 -16.37 -10.11
C LEU A 90 5.79 -17.73 -9.55
N ARG A 91 5.49 -18.80 -10.28
CA ARG A 91 6.00 -20.13 -9.98
C ARG A 91 7.45 -20.16 -10.46
N LEU A 92 8.39 -19.96 -9.54
CA LEU A 92 9.79 -20.29 -9.81
C LEU A 92 9.84 -21.79 -10.13
N PRO A 93 10.44 -22.21 -11.26
CA PRO A 93 10.66 -23.63 -11.49
C PRO A 93 11.49 -24.19 -10.33
N MET A 94 10.99 -25.24 -9.67
CA MET A 94 11.77 -25.94 -8.67
C MET A 94 12.96 -26.59 -9.40
N PHE A 95 14.16 -26.07 -9.17
CA PHE A 95 15.37 -26.73 -9.63
C PHE A 95 15.49 -28.05 -8.86
N SER A 96 15.38 -29.18 -9.58
CA SER A 96 15.67 -30.50 -9.02
C SER A 96 17.17 -30.62 -8.83
N LEU A 97 17.64 -30.65 -7.59
CA LEU A 97 19.00 -31.10 -7.25
C LEU A 97 18.96 -32.63 -7.21
N ASN A 98 19.24 -33.25 -8.35
CA ASN A 98 19.53 -34.69 -8.44
C ASN A 98 21.01 -34.92 -8.18
#